data_AF-A0A1A8VDZ9-F1
#
_entry.id   AF-A0A1A8VDZ9-F1
#
_cell.length_a   1.000
_cell.length_b   1.000
_cell.length_c   1.000
_cell.angle_alpha   90.00
_cell.angle_beta   90.00
_cell.angle_gamma   90.00
#
_symmetry.space_group_name_H-M   'P 1'
#
loop_
_entity.id
_entity.type
_entity.pdbx_description
1 polymer ?
#
loop_
_entity_poly.entity_id
_entity_poly.type
_entity_poly.pdbx_seq_one_letter_code
_entity_poly.pdbx_strand_id
1 'polypeptide(L)'
;PALFNEAEIREEFHRITNKDLMDSFRAGLNQHTSRLLQLYRAKRTTFPAEMDQLLNRLDEETSDITMHRQTTALKGLPFYLRDSHEKLFRSCLDTDPEEEQTRGLSVGILTVLE
;
A
#
# COMPACT_ATOMS: atom_id res chain seq x y z
N PRO A 1 -1.04 26.38 4.33
CA PRO A 1 -2.10 25.36 4.44
C PRO A 1 -1.58 24.17 5.25
N ALA A 2 -2.32 23.82 6.30
CA ALA A 2 -2.13 22.59 7.04
C ALA A 2 -2.37 21.40 6.10
N LEU A 3 -1.36 20.54 5.91
CA LEU A 3 -1.51 19.23 5.28
C LEU A 3 -1.54 18.19 6.42
N PHE A 4 -2.33 18.47 7.46
CA PHE A 4 -2.28 17.71 8.70
C PHE A 4 -3.32 16.58 8.73
N ASN A 5 -4.30 16.60 7.82
CA ASN A 5 -5.25 15.49 7.67
C ASN A 5 -5.54 15.14 6.20
N GLU A 6 -6.14 13.96 6.01
CA GLU A 6 -6.43 13.40 4.68
C GLU A 6 -7.32 14.33 3.84
N ALA A 7 -8.34 14.94 4.43
CA ALA A 7 -9.25 15.82 3.70
C ALA A 7 -8.51 17.05 3.16
N GLU A 8 -7.65 17.67 3.97
CA GLU A 8 -6.81 18.79 3.53
C GLU A 8 -5.86 18.39 2.39
N ILE A 9 -5.26 17.20 2.47
CA ILE A 9 -4.37 16.70 1.41
C ILE A 9 -5.15 16.52 0.10
N ARG A 10 -6.36 15.95 0.17
CA ARG A 10 -7.22 15.74 -1.01
C ARG A 10 -7.62 17.07 -1.65
N GLU A 11 -8.06 18.03 -0.85
CA GLU A 11 -8.47 19.36 -1.32
C GLU A 11 -7.29 20.13 -1.94
N GLU A 12 -6.13 20.13 -1.29
CA GLU A 12 -4.94 20.80 -1.82
C GLU A 12 -4.43 20.13 -3.10
N PHE A 13 -4.46 18.79 -3.17
CA PHE A 13 -4.14 18.06 -4.40
C PHE A 13 -5.10 18.45 -5.53
N HIS A 14 -6.41 18.51 -5.24
CA HIS A 14 -7.41 18.94 -6.22
C HIS A 14 -7.18 20.39 -6.66
N ARG A 15 -6.94 21.31 -5.73
CA ARG A 15 -6.67 22.72 -6.01
C ARG A 15 -5.47 22.92 -6.94
N ILE A 16 -4.41 22.13 -6.77
CA ILE A 16 -3.17 22.26 -7.56
C ILE A 16 -3.29 21.54 -8.91
N THR A 17 -3.88 20.34 -8.93
CA THR A 17 -3.85 19.45 -10.10
C THR A 17 -5.15 19.40 -10.89
N ASN A 18 -6.22 19.97 -10.34
CA ASN A 18 -7.60 19.89 -10.83
C ASN A 18 -8.11 18.45 -11.03
N LYS A 19 -7.65 17.52 -10.18
CA LYS A 19 -8.03 16.09 -10.19
C LYS A 19 -8.47 15.64 -8.81
N ASP A 20 -9.49 14.81 -8.71
CA ASP A 20 -9.78 14.11 -7.45
C ASP A 20 -8.70 13.06 -7.19
N LEU A 21 -8.00 13.19 -6.06
CA LEU A 21 -6.89 12.31 -5.69
C LEU A 21 -7.33 10.85 -5.55
N MET A 22 -8.41 10.61 -4.81
CA MET A 22 -8.83 9.26 -4.42
C MET A 22 -9.45 8.51 -5.58
N ASP A 23 -10.26 9.18 -6.39
CA ASP A 23 -10.86 8.60 -7.59
C ASP A 23 -9.78 8.29 -8.62
N SER A 24 -8.83 9.22 -8.85
CA SER A 24 -7.71 9.00 -9.77
C SER A 24 -6.83 7.84 -9.30
N PHE A 25 -6.52 7.79 -8.02
CA PHE A 25 -5.72 6.72 -7.42
C PHE A 25 -6.43 5.37 -7.52
N ARG A 26 -7.71 5.29 -7.11
CA ARG A 26 -8.51 4.06 -7.17
C ARG A 26 -8.69 3.56 -8.60
N ALA A 27 -8.92 4.47 -9.55
CA ALA A 27 -9.03 4.12 -10.97
C ALA A 27 -7.73 3.52 -11.51
N GLY A 28 -6.59 4.17 -11.25
CA GLY A 28 -5.28 3.67 -11.64
C GLY A 28 -4.93 2.33 -10.98
N LEU A 29 -5.22 2.20 -9.68
CA LEU A 29 -5.02 0.95 -8.95
C LEU A 29 -5.86 -0.18 -9.55
N ASN A 30 -7.14 0.06 -9.81
CA ASN A 30 -8.03 -0.90 -10.47
C ASN A 30 -7.47 -1.35 -11.83
N GLN A 31 -7.07 -0.39 -12.66
CA GLN A 31 -6.54 -0.64 -13.98
C GLN A 31 -5.28 -1.53 -13.96
N HIS A 32 -4.40 -1.33 -12.97
CA HIS A 32 -3.10 -2.02 -12.92
C HIS A 32 -3.08 -3.26 -12.03
N THR A 33 -4.06 -3.45 -11.13
CA THR A 33 -4.11 -4.55 -10.16
C THR A 33 -3.85 -5.91 -10.79
N SER A 34 -4.60 -6.28 -11.83
CA SER A 34 -4.46 -7.59 -12.47
C SER A 34 -3.08 -7.82 -13.07
N ARG A 35 -2.46 -6.77 -13.64
CA ARG A 35 -1.12 -6.86 -14.25
C ARG A 35 -0.03 -6.97 -13.18
N LEU A 36 -0.14 -6.23 -12.09
CA LEU A 36 0.78 -6.33 -10.96
C LEU A 36 0.77 -7.75 -10.37
N LEU A 37 -0.40 -8.31 -10.11
CA LEU A 37 -0.53 -9.68 -9.59
C LEU A 37 0.09 -10.73 -10.52
N GLN A 38 -0.08 -10.57 -11.84
CA GLN A 38 0.60 -11.43 -12.82
C GLN A 38 2.12 -11.33 -12.73
N LEU A 39 2.65 -10.10 -12.62
CA LEU A 39 4.10 -9.87 -12.49
C LEU A 39 4.66 -10.48 -11.21
N TYR A 40 3.93 -10.38 -10.09
CA TYR A 40 4.32 -10.96 -8.81
C TYR A 40 4.42 -12.48 -8.91
N ARG A 41 3.41 -13.13 -9.52
CA ARG A 41 3.41 -14.58 -9.77
C ARG A 41 4.51 -15.02 -10.74
N ALA A 42 4.80 -14.24 -11.79
CA ALA A 42 5.83 -14.58 -12.76
C ALA A 42 7.24 -14.57 -12.17
N LYS A 43 7.48 -13.73 -11.16
CA LYS A 43 8.77 -13.59 -10.48
C LYS A 43 8.76 -14.19 -9.07
N ARG A 44 7.78 -15.04 -8.77
CA ARG A 44 7.51 -15.61 -7.44
C ARG A 44 8.77 -16.20 -6.78
N THR A 45 9.55 -16.97 -7.54
CA THR A 45 10.78 -17.62 -7.05
C THR A 45 11.93 -16.68 -6.72
N THR A 46 11.82 -15.39 -7.08
CA THR A 46 12.86 -14.37 -6.85
C THR A 46 12.55 -13.46 -5.67
N PHE A 47 11.37 -13.59 -5.06
CA PHE A 47 10.93 -12.75 -3.96
C PHE A 47 11.06 -13.46 -2.61
N PRO A 48 11.08 -12.70 -1.50
CA PRO A 48 11.02 -13.25 -0.14
C PRO A 48 9.76 -14.09 0.11
N ALA A 49 9.80 -14.96 1.12
CA ALA A 49 8.71 -15.87 1.46
C ALA A 49 7.40 -15.13 1.81
N GLU A 50 7.49 -13.88 2.26
CA GLU A 50 6.37 -13.00 2.58
C GLU A 50 5.51 -12.69 1.34
N MET A 51 6.13 -12.56 0.15
CA MET A 51 5.39 -12.39 -1.10
C MET A 51 4.57 -13.64 -1.42
N ASP A 52 5.14 -14.82 -1.16
CA ASP A 52 4.46 -16.10 -1.36
C ASP A 52 3.26 -16.26 -0.43
N GLN A 53 3.43 -15.92 0.84
CA GLN A 53 2.33 -15.90 1.81
C GLN A 53 1.24 -14.89 1.45
N LEU A 54 1.62 -13.74 0.90
CA LEU A 54 0.66 -12.73 0.44
C LEU A 54 -0.17 -13.24 -0.75
N LEU A 55 0.47 -13.88 -1.73
CA LEU A 55 -0.22 -14.45 -2.89
C LEU A 55 -1.11 -15.65 -2.51
N ASN A 56 -0.65 -16.51 -1.59
CA ASN A 56 -1.44 -17.65 -1.11
C ASN A 56 -2.71 -17.20 -0.39
N ARG A 57 -2.61 -16.19 0.49
CA ARG A 57 -3.78 -15.58 1.15
C ARG A 57 -4.79 -15.02 0.14
N LEU A 58 -4.29 -14.40 -0.94
CA LEU A 58 -5.18 -13.93 -2.01
C LEU A 58 -5.89 -15.08 -2.74
N ASP A 59 -5.21 -16.21 -2.93
CA ASP A 59 -5.77 -17.38 -3.61
C ASP A 59 -6.80 -18.13 -2.73
N GLU A 60 -6.66 -18.06 -1.41
CA GLU A 60 -7.60 -18.63 -0.42
C GLU A 60 -8.84 -17.75 -0.21
N GLU A 61 -8.77 -16.47 -0.59
CA GLU A 61 -9.83 -15.51 -0.29
C GLU A 61 -11.04 -15.68 -1.24
N THR A 62 -12.21 -15.89 -0.63
CA THR A 62 -13.47 -16.14 -1.35
C THR A 62 -14.46 -14.99 -1.22
N SER A 63 -14.16 -13.99 -0.38
CA SER A 63 -15.01 -12.84 -0.09
C SER A 63 -14.35 -11.52 -0.51
N ASP A 64 -15.14 -10.56 -0.98
CA ASP A 64 -14.69 -9.26 -1.52
C ASP A 64 -13.38 -9.34 -2.36
N ILE A 65 -13.49 -10.05 -3.47
CA ILE A 65 -12.38 -10.33 -4.39
C ILE A 65 -11.73 -9.04 -4.88
N THR A 66 -12.49 -7.96 -5.06
CA THR A 66 -11.97 -6.71 -5.63
C THR A 66 -11.06 -5.99 -4.64
N MET A 67 -11.53 -5.76 -3.41
CA MET A 67 -10.74 -5.07 -2.38
C MET A 67 -9.48 -5.86 -2.01
N HIS A 68 -9.59 -7.20 -1.90
CA HIS A 68 -8.45 -8.05 -1.58
C HIS A 68 -7.40 -8.03 -2.68
N ARG A 69 -7.81 -8.08 -3.96
CA ARG A 69 -6.87 -7.98 -5.08
C ARG A 69 -6.12 -6.65 -5.10
N GLN A 70 -6.82 -5.54 -4.90
CA GLN A 70 -6.21 -4.21 -4.82
C GLN A 70 -5.22 -4.11 -3.65
N THR A 71 -5.64 -4.57 -2.47
CA THR A 71 -4.82 -4.57 -1.26
C THR A 71 -3.55 -5.42 -1.44
N THR A 72 -3.69 -6.62 -2.01
CA THR A 72 -2.56 -7.48 -2.32
C THR A 72 -1.66 -6.87 -3.39
N ALA A 73 -2.22 -6.19 -4.40
CA ALA A 73 -1.42 -5.48 -5.40
C ALA A 73 -0.55 -4.38 -4.76
N LEU A 74 -1.09 -3.61 -3.83
CA LEU A 74 -0.35 -2.58 -3.09
C LEU A 74 0.71 -3.18 -2.16
N LYS A 75 0.34 -4.16 -1.34
CA LYS A 75 1.28 -4.86 -0.43
C LYS A 75 2.39 -5.59 -1.20
N GLY A 76 2.13 -6.08 -2.40
CA GLY A 76 3.17 -6.71 -3.22
C GLY A 76 4.18 -5.71 -3.83
N LEU A 77 3.82 -4.44 -3.93
CA LEU A 77 4.59 -3.46 -4.71
C LEU A 77 6.02 -3.21 -4.19
N PRO A 78 6.26 -3.05 -2.87
CA PRO A 78 7.63 -2.86 -2.37
C PRO A 78 8.52 -4.06 -2.64
N PHE A 79 7.99 -5.28 -2.49
CA PHE A 79 8.72 -6.52 -2.81
C PHE A 79 9.12 -6.56 -4.30
N TYR A 80 8.21 -6.15 -5.18
CA TYR A 80 8.47 -6.11 -6.63
C TYR A 80 9.52 -5.06 -7.02
N LEU A 81 9.48 -3.89 -6.39
CA LEU A 81 10.44 -2.80 -6.63
C LEU A 81 11.79 -3.04 -5.94
N ARG A 82 11.93 -4.12 -5.15
CA ARG A 82 13.08 -4.39 -4.28
C ARG A 82 13.38 -3.23 -3.32
N ASP A 83 12.33 -2.53 -2.93
CA ASP A 83 12.41 -1.52 -1.90
C ASP A 83 12.16 -2.18 -0.53
N SER A 84 12.62 -1.53 0.53
CA SER A 84 12.35 -2.03 1.88
C SER A 84 10.87 -1.79 2.19
N HIS A 85 10.12 -2.88 2.32
CA HIS A 85 8.70 -2.82 2.70
C HIS A 85 8.50 -2.05 4.01
N GLU A 86 9.45 -2.16 4.94
CA GLU A 86 9.48 -1.50 6.25
C GLU A 86 9.72 0.02 6.19
N LYS A 87 10.20 0.54 5.06
CA LYS A 87 10.37 1.99 4.86
C LYS A 87 9.09 2.66 4.39
N LEU A 88 8.23 1.95 3.65
CA LEU A 88 7.02 2.54 3.07
C LEU A 88 5.77 2.14 3.83
N PHE A 89 5.69 0.93 4.38
CA PHE A 89 4.55 0.46 5.16
C PHE A 89 5.02 -0.04 6.52
N ARG A 90 4.68 0.69 7.58
CA ARG A 90 4.91 0.26 8.96
C ARG A 90 3.60 -0.11 9.63
N SER A 91 3.67 -1.11 10.49
CA SER A 91 2.59 -1.45 11.39
C SER A 91 3.05 -1.16 12.81
N CYS A 92 2.17 -0.64 13.66
CA CYS A 92 2.45 -0.35 15.06
C CYS A 92 1.24 -0.63 15.93
N LEU A 93 1.46 -0.78 17.23
CA LEU A 93 0.39 -0.76 18.23
C LEU A 93 0.13 0.68 18.66
N ASP A 94 -1.10 0.96 19.10
CA ASP A 94 -1.46 2.28 19.66
C ASP A 94 -0.60 2.65 20.89
N THR A 95 -0.05 1.65 21.58
CA THR A 95 0.85 1.83 22.73
C THR A 95 2.30 2.13 22.37
N ASP A 96 2.69 1.95 21.10
CA ASP A 96 4.09 2.07 20.70
C ASP A 96 4.51 3.55 20.58
N PRO A 97 5.70 3.95 21.07
CA PRO A 97 6.14 5.35 21.02
C PRO A 97 6.37 5.85 19.59
N GLU A 98 5.76 6.99 19.24
CA GLU A 98 5.79 7.59 17.90
C GLU A 98 7.22 7.84 17.37
N GLU A 99 8.14 8.27 18.24
CA GLU A 99 9.53 8.54 17.88
C GLU A 99 10.25 7.27 17.38
N GLU A 100 9.91 6.10 17.92
CA GLU A 100 10.50 4.83 17.50
C GLU A 100 9.93 4.36 16.16
N GLN A 101 8.66 4.66 15.91
CA GLN A 101 7.96 4.31 14.68
C GLN A 101 8.39 5.19 13.50
N THR A 102 8.67 6.47 13.75
CA THR A 102 9.03 7.47 12.72
C THR A 102 10.53 7.62 12.48
N ARG A 103 11.37 7.00 13.33
CA ARG A 103 12.83 7.13 13.27
C ARG A 103 13.39 6.73 11.90
N GLY A 104 14.00 7.71 11.23
CA GLY A 104 14.69 7.49 9.95
C GLY A 104 13.76 7.39 8.74
N LEU A 105 12.46 7.64 8.90
CA LEU A 105 11.51 7.72 7.80
C LEU A 105 11.44 9.17 7.29
N SER A 106 11.67 9.34 5.99
CA SER A 106 11.38 10.62 5.31
C SER A 106 9.90 10.72 4.92
N VAL A 107 9.32 9.61 4.45
CA VAL A 107 7.90 9.43 4.11
C VAL A 107 7.53 7.94 4.30
N GLY A 108 6.38 7.65 4.91
CA GLY A 108 5.87 6.29 5.08
C GLY A 108 4.37 6.27 5.40
N ILE A 109 3.73 5.11 5.23
CA ILE A 109 2.34 4.83 5.57
C ILE A 109 2.34 3.97 6.83
N LEU A 110 1.71 4.48 7.89
CA LEU A 110 1.61 3.80 9.18
C LEU A 110 0.22 3.18 9.33
N THR A 111 0.17 1.90 9.69
CA THR A 111 -1.07 1.18 10.02
C THR A 111 -1.06 0.89 11.52
N VAL A 112 -2.00 1.48 12.26
CA VAL A 112 -2.18 1.16 13.68
C VAL A 112 -3.00 -0.11 13.78
N LEU A 113 -2.46 -1.10 14.50
CA LEU A 113 -3.11 -2.38 14.80
C LEU A 113 -3.74 -2.27 16.19
N GLU A 114 -5.01 -2.71 16.29
CA GLU A 114 -5.73 -2.87 17.56
C GLU A 114 -5.25 -4.08 18.36
#